data_AF-A0A836C1U1-F1
#
_entry.id   AF-A0A836C1U1-F1
#
_cell.length_a   1.000
_cell.length_b   1.000
_cell.length_c   1.000
_cell.angle_alpha   90.00
_cell.angle_beta   90.00
_cell.angle_gamma   90.00
#
_symmetry.space_group_name_H-M   'P 1'
#
loop_
_entity.id
_entity.type
_entity.pdbx_description
1 polymer ?
#
loop_
_entity_poly.entity_id
_entity_poly.type
_entity_poly.pdbx_seq_one_letter_code
_entity_poly.pdbx_strand_id
1 'polypeptide(L)'
;MRSALGEQGRLPNVAVLPLDNSSWSIPELGRDSTQWMGPHTAPYRLMGDWRMSFMPYFVRTMGHRFVLQLDDDSFILSPVGRNLVAMFDQNGLKIAARQMYEEPPGVTWGLPELARYFIVSHKIVPAQLFSYCTPQSIEGAYSSFQAEDLERVLAPEQMEALQRNNLPATGGWNRTVLFGNCVMYSLDWWFTPMVNRFVQLCRATGGTFAYRWNEQGVIAMLWQLFVEPKQFYMFEFDYKHRYLPGVFNKQKGGDERR
;
A
#
# COMPACT_ATOMS: atom_id res chain seq x y z
N MET A 1 8.80 29.06 20.99
CA MET A 1 9.80 28.19 21.63
C MET A 1 10.27 27.16 20.60
N ARG A 2 11.48 27.32 20.05
CA ARG A 2 12.11 26.26 19.25
C ARG A 2 12.79 25.32 20.25
N SER A 3 12.29 24.10 20.41
CA SER A 3 13.01 23.11 21.21
C SER A 3 14.33 22.80 20.49
N ALA A 4 15.41 22.78 21.26
CA ALA A 4 16.71 22.33 20.81
C ALA A 4 16.65 20.81 20.60
N LEU A 5 16.11 20.38 19.46
CA LEU A 5 16.20 19.00 19.00
C LEU A 5 17.57 18.81 18.35
N GLY A 6 18.44 18.05 19.01
CA GLY A 6 19.68 17.53 18.45
C GLY A 6 20.90 18.44 18.60
N GLU A 7 21.35 18.68 19.83
CA GLU A 7 22.80 18.84 20.01
C GLU A 7 23.45 17.46 19.94
N GLN A 8 24.35 17.29 18.97
CA GLN A 8 25.17 16.11 18.64
C GLN A 8 24.47 15.05 17.79
N GLY A 9 24.66 15.14 16.47
CA GLY A 9 24.20 14.19 15.43
C GLY A 9 24.81 12.77 15.50
N ARG A 10 24.86 12.17 16.69
CA ARG A 10 25.26 10.77 16.94
C ARG A 10 24.11 9.91 17.45
N LEU A 11 23.01 10.50 17.90
CA LEU A 11 21.83 9.78 18.39
C LEU A 11 20.59 10.14 17.56
N PRO A 12 19.67 9.19 17.34
CA PRO A 12 18.42 9.49 16.68
C PRO A 12 17.60 10.45 17.54
N ASN A 13 17.04 11.49 16.91
CA ASN A 13 16.02 12.32 17.54
C ASN A 13 14.73 11.49 17.61
N VAL A 14 14.38 11.04 18.81
CA VAL A 14 13.13 10.31 19.05
C VAL A 14 12.09 11.28 19.59
N ALA A 15 10.92 11.31 18.96
CA ALA A 15 9.77 12.08 19.42
C ALA A 15 8.52 11.19 19.39
N VAL A 16 7.72 11.25 20.46
CA VAL A 16 6.38 10.68 20.50
C VAL A 16 5.40 11.82 20.23
N LEU A 17 4.68 11.73 19.12
CA LEU A 17 3.87 12.83 18.61
C LEU A 17 2.39 12.48 18.74
N PRO A 18 1.57 13.31 19.41
CA PRO A 18 0.14 13.10 19.45
C PRO A 18 -0.47 13.32 18.07
N LEU A 19 -1.50 12.55 17.76
CA LEU A 19 -2.32 12.79 16.57
C LEU A 19 -3.45 13.75 16.92
N ASP A 20 -3.75 14.67 15.99
CA ASP A 20 -4.98 15.44 16.08
C ASP A 20 -6.16 14.49 15.86
N ASN A 21 -7.14 14.54 16.76
CA ASN A 21 -8.39 13.78 16.65
C ASN A 21 -9.11 14.01 15.31
N SER A 22 -8.95 15.20 14.72
CA SER A 22 -9.52 15.50 13.39
C SER A 22 -8.91 14.62 12.29
N SER A 23 -7.62 14.26 12.42
CA SER A 23 -6.91 13.40 11.47
C SER A 23 -7.22 11.91 11.67
N TRP A 24 -7.68 11.52 12.86
CA TRP A 24 -7.99 10.13 13.21
C TRP A 24 -9.50 9.92 13.34
N SER A 25 -10.22 10.13 12.24
CA SER A 25 -11.68 9.98 12.19
C SER A 25 -12.14 9.24 10.93
N ILE A 26 -13.22 8.47 11.07
CA ILE A 26 -13.85 7.78 9.93
C ILE A 26 -14.57 8.83 9.07
N PRO A 27 -14.21 8.98 7.79
CA PRO A 27 -14.89 9.90 6.88
C PRO A 27 -16.34 9.47 6.71
N GLU A 28 -17.22 10.41 6.39
CA GLU A 28 -18.67 10.16 6.35
C GLU A 28 -19.06 8.98 5.45
N LEU A 29 -18.44 8.87 4.27
CA LEU A 29 -18.63 7.77 3.33
C LEU A 29 -18.16 6.40 3.85
N GLY A 30 -17.29 6.38 4.87
CA GLY A 30 -16.80 5.17 5.51
C GLY A 30 -17.57 4.75 6.76
N ARG A 31 -18.58 5.51 7.21
CA ARG A 31 -19.26 5.25 8.49
C ARG A 31 -20.22 4.07 8.45
N ASP A 32 -20.76 3.73 7.29
CA ASP A 32 -21.63 2.57 7.14
C ASP A 32 -20.81 1.28 7.11
N SER A 33 -20.66 0.65 8.27
CA SER A 33 -19.90 -0.60 8.40
C SER A 33 -20.56 -1.79 7.70
N THR A 34 -21.83 -1.70 7.29
CA THR A 34 -22.48 -2.77 6.53
C THR A 34 -21.91 -2.92 5.12
N GLN A 35 -21.21 -1.89 4.64
CA GLN A 35 -20.54 -1.88 3.34
C GLN A 35 -19.08 -2.33 3.41
N TRP A 36 -18.57 -2.65 4.61
CA TRP A 36 -17.17 -3.01 4.79
C TRP A 36 -16.93 -4.47 4.42
N MET A 37 -16.03 -4.72 3.49
CA MET A 37 -15.67 -6.05 3.06
C MET A 37 -14.65 -6.70 3.99
N GLY A 38 -14.95 -7.93 4.42
CA GLY A 38 -14.04 -8.76 5.21
C GLY A 38 -13.98 -8.37 6.70
N PRO A 39 -13.23 -9.13 7.51
CA PRO A 39 -13.31 -9.09 8.98
C PRO A 39 -12.54 -7.93 9.62
N HIS A 40 -12.08 -6.95 8.84
CA HIS A 40 -11.21 -5.88 9.36
C HIS A 40 -11.99 -4.83 10.14
N THR A 41 -11.45 -4.48 11.31
CA THR A 41 -12.05 -3.54 12.25
C THR A 41 -11.91 -2.09 11.81
N ALA A 42 -12.72 -1.21 12.40
CA ALA A 42 -12.66 0.23 12.14
C ALA A 42 -11.26 0.83 12.40
N PRO A 43 -10.57 0.52 13.53
CA PRO A 43 -9.23 1.05 13.77
C PRO A 43 -8.21 0.61 12.72
N TYR A 44 -8.32 -0.61 12.19
CA TYR A 44 -7.43 -1.10 11.16
C TYR A 44 -7.59 -0.33 9.84
N ARG A 45 -8.83 -0.08 9.42
CA ARG A 45 -9.14 0.70 8.21
C ARG A 45 -8.71 2.16 8.35
N LEU A 46 -8.98 2.73 9.52
CA LEU A 46 -8.57 4.10 9.86
C LEU A 46 -7.05 4.27 9.85
N MET A 47 -6.31 3.29 10.37
CA MET A 47 -4.85 3.25 10.28
C MET A 47 -4.38 3.27 8.82
N GLY A 48 -4.97 2.44 7.96
CA GLY A 48 -4.64 2.39 6.53
C GLY A 48 -4.93 3.71 5.80
N ASP A 49 -6.11 4.30 6.01
CA ASP A 49 -6.47 5.61 5.45
C ASP A 49 -5.52 6.71 5.96
N TRP A 50 -5.18 6.70 7.25
CA TRP A 50 -4.29 7.67 7.87
C TRP A 50 -2.87 7.59 7.32
N ARG A 51 -2.30 6.37 7.20
CA ARG A 51 -0.95 6.14 6.64
C ARG A 51 -0.84 6.57 5.18
N MET A 52 -1.93 6.46 4.43
CA MET A 52 -1.98 6.91 3.04
C MET A 52 -2.20 8.44 2.92
N SER A 53 -2.92 9.08 3.83
CA SER A 53 -3.41 10.45 3.61
C SER A 53 -2.76 11.48 4.52
N PHE A 54 -2.94 11.33 5.83
CA PHE A 54 -2.51 12.30 6.83
C PHE A 54 -1.03 12.13 7.20
N MET A 55 -0.54 10.89 7.28
CA MET A 55 0.86 10.63 7.63
C MET A 55 1.85 11.34 6.71
N PRO A 56 1.75 11.25 5.36
CA PRO A 56 2.69 11.92 4.48
C PRO A 56 2.66 13.44 4.65
N TYR A 57 1.47 14.02 4.88
CA TYR A 57 1.30 15.45 5.09
C TYR A 57 1.94 15.88 6.40
N PHE A 58 1.64 15.17 7.49
CA PHE A 58 2.22 15.40 8.79
C PHE A 58 3.75 15.38 8.74
N VAL A 59 4.34 14.32 8.17
CA VAL A 59 5.80 14.18 8.04
C VAL A 59 6.40 15.30 7.18
N ARG A 60 5.71 15.72 6.10
CA ARG A 60 6.14 16.86 5.27
C ARG A 60 6.11 18.19 6.04
N THR A 61 5.08 18.44 6.85
CA THR A 61 4.97 19.68 7.65
C THR A 61 6.04 19.78 8.74
N MET A 62 6.59 18.65 9.18
CA MET A 62 7.77 18.61 10.07
C MET A 62 9.10 18.91 9.35
N GLY A 63 9.08 19.13 8.02
CA GLY A 63 10.27 19.48 7.24
C GLY A 63 11.04 18.30 6.67
N HIS A 64 10.47 17.08 6.69
CA HIS A 64 11.11 15.91 6.10
C HIS A 64 10.80 15.79 4.59
N ARG A 65 11.77 15.25 3.85
CA ARG A 65 11.67 14.96 2.40
C ARG A 65 11.32 13.51 2.07
N PHE A 66 11.54 12.61 3.03
CA PHE A 66 11.31 11.18 2.90
C PHE A 66 10.64 10.66 4.16
N VAL A 67 9.89 9.58 4.02
CA VAL A 67 9.37 8.79 5.12
C VAL A 67 9.78 7.34 4.91
N LEU A 68 10.29 6.70 5.96
CA LEU A 68 10.44 5.25 6.06
C LEU A 68 9.42 4.76 7.09
N GLN A 69 8.44 4.01 6.63
CA GLN A 69 7.42 3.40 7.48
C GLN A 69 7.93 2.05 7.98
N LEU A 70 7.81 1.82 9.29
CA LEU A 70 8.08 0.55 9.96
C LEU A 70 6.92 0.26 10.92
N ASP A 71 6.49 -1.01 10.99
CA ASP A 71 5.55 -1.45 12.03
C ASP A 71 6.30 -1.70 13.35
N ASP A 72 5.57 -1.82 14.45
CA ASP A 72 6.12 -2.06 15.79
C ASP A 72 6.72 -3.47 15.97
N ASP A 73 6.32 -4.41 15.12
CA ASP A 73 6.82 -5.78 15.01
C ASP A 73 7.76 -6.00 13.81
N SER A 74 8.40 -4.92 13.34
CA SER A 74 9.41 -4.90 12.28
C SER A 74 10.84 -4.92 12.84
N PHE A 75 11.69 -5.81 12.31
CA PHE A 75 13.07 -6.00 12.75
C PHE A 75 14.03 -5.88 11.57
N ILE A 76 15.01 -4.99 11.65
CA ILE A 76 16.17 -4.95 10.76
C ILE A 76 17.27 -5.80 11.42
N LEU A 77 17.63 -6.91 10.79
CA LEU A 77 18.46 -7.96 11.39
C LEU A 77 19.93 -7.87 10.99
N SER A 78 20.27 -7.06 9.99
CA SER A 78 21.65 -6.80 9.59
C SER A 78 21.90 -5.31 9.34
N PRO A 79 23.16 -4.85 9.39
CA PRO A 79 23.49 -3.47 9.09
C PRO A 79 22.99 -3.08 7.68
N VAL A 80 22.24 -1.98 7.59
CA VAL A 80 21.78 -1.42 6.31
C VAL A 80 22.96 -1.04 5.39
N GLY A 81 24.10 -0.69 5.99
CA GLY A 81 25.38 -0.50 5.28
C GLY A 81 25.47 0.76 4.42
N ARG A 82 24.41 1.58 4.32
CA ARG A 82 24.39 2.82 3.54
C ARG A 82 23.36 3.82 4.06
N ASN A 83 23.54 5.09 3.71
CA ASN A 83 22.55 6.13 3.96
C ASN A 83 21.43 6.06 2.90
N LEU A 84 20.23 5.62 3.31
CA LEU A 84 19.08 5.45 2.42
C LEU A 84 18.61 6.77 1.79
N VAL A 85 18.68 7.89 2.51
CA VAL A 85 18.32 9.22 1.97
C VAL A 85 19.27 9.64 0.87
N ALA A 86 20.58 9.50 1.11
CA ALA A 86 21.59 9.78 0.09
C ALA A 86 21.43 8.87 -1.13
N MET A 87 21.12 7.58 -0.92
CA MET A 87 20.83 6.64 -2.00
C MET A 87 19.63 7.09 -2.84
N PHE A 88 18.54 7.56 -2.21
CA PHE A 88 17.38 8.09 -2.93
C PHE A 88 17.72 9.33 -3.76
N ASP A 89 18.46 10.28 -3.17
CA ASP A 89 18.86 11.51 -3.86
C ASP A 89 19.80 11.22 -5.05
N GLN A 90 20.81 10.38 -4.86
CA GLN A 90 21.82 10.06 -5.88
C GLN A 90 21.24 9.29 -7.07
N ASN A 91 20.30 8.38 -6.81
CA ASN A 91 19.73 7.51 -7.84
C ASN A 91 18.37 7.98 -8.35
N GLY A 92 17.86 9.11 -7.85
CA GLY A 92 16.56 9.66 -8.22
C GLY A 92 15.38 8.74 -7.85
N LEU A 93 15.51 7.95 -6.79
CA LEU A 93 14.48 6.99 -6.35
C LEU A 93 13.27 7.73 -5.78
N LYS A 94 12.07 7.20 -6.06
CA LYS A 94 10.81 7.73 -5.53
C LYS A 94 10.23 6.86 -4.43
N ILE A 95 10.45 5.56 -4.52
CA ILE A 95 9.92 4.59 -3.57
C ILE A 95 10.83 3.37 -3.48
N ALA A 96 10.88 2.77 -2.31
CA ALA A 96 11.53 1.51 -2.05
C ALA A 96 10.69 0.69 -1.07
N ALA A 97 10.73 -0.62 -1.21
CA ALA A 97 10.05 -1.54 -0.30
C ALA A 97 10.96 -2.71 0.02
N ARG A 98 10.67 -3.43 1.10
CA ARG A 98 11.40 -4.67 1.43
C ARG A 98 10.78 -5.94 0.86
N GLN A 99 9.47 -5.95 0.65
CA GLN A 99 8.74 -7.12 0.20
C GLN A 99 7.57 -6.71 -0.71
N MET A 100 7.30 -7.57 -1.69
CA MET A 100 6.09 -7.52 -2.51
C MET A 100 5.31 -8.83 -2.32
N TYR A 101 4.00 -8.75 -2.46
CA TYR A 101 3.12 -9.92 -2.45
C TYR A 101 1.81 -9.60 -3.19
N GLU A 102 1.01 -10.62 -3.48
CA GLU A 102 -0.31 -10.46 -4.08
C GLU A 102 -1.38 -10.41 -2.98
N GLU A 103 -2.21 -9.37 -2.99
CA GLU A 103 -3.37 -9.27 -2.09
C GLU A 103 -4.51 -10.22 -2.53
N PRO A 104 -5.37 -10.68 -1.60
CA PRO A 104 -6.59 -11.41 -1.94
C PRO A 104 -7.52 -10.58 -2.86
N PRO A 105 -8.31 -11.20 -3.74
CA PRO A 105 -9.15 -10.49 -4.70
C PRO A 105 -10.11 -9.46 -4.09
N GLY A 106 -10.75 -9.79 -2.97
CA GLY A 106 -11.75 -8.92 -2.36
C GLY A 106 -11.17 -7.60 -1.83
N VAL A 107 -9.97 -7.64 -1.25
CA VAL A 107 -9.48 -6.50 -0.45
C VAL A 107 -9.11 -5.28 -1.31
N THR A 108 -8.78 -5.51 -2.59
CA THR A 108 -8.49 -4.47 -3.59
C THR A 108 -9.54 -4.36 -4.69
N TRP A 109 -10.72 -4.95 -4.47
CA TRP A 109 -11.82 -4.94 -5.44
C TRP A 109 -12.19 -3.52 -5.87
N GLY A 110 -12.29 -3.27 -7.18
CA GLY A 110 -12.66 -1.96 -7.74
C GLY A 110 -11.50 -0.95 -7.88
N LEU A 111 -10.35 -1.20 -7.24
CA LEU A 111 -9.19 -0.31 -7.31
C LEU A 111 -8.62 -0.19 -8.74
N PRO A 112 -8.42 -1.28 -9.51
CA PRO A 112 -7.92 -1.17 -10.88
C PRO A 112 -8.93 -0.48 -11.82
N GLU A 113 -10.23 -0.61 -11.59
CA GLU A 113 -11.26 0.13 -12.34
C GLU A 113 -11.19 1.63 -12.04
N LEU A 114 -10.99 2.01 -10.77
CA LEU A 114 -10.77 3.41 -10.40
C LEU A 114 -9.48 3.96 -11.02
N ALA A 115 -8.41 3.16 -11.05
CA ALA A 115 -7.19 3.51 -11.74
C ALA A 115 -7.42 3.71 -13.25
N ARG A 116 -8.15 2.80 -13.90
CA ARG A 116 -8.56 2.92 -15.31
C ARG A 116 -9.34 4.21 -15.55
N TYR A 117 -10.32 4.53 -14.72
CA TYR A 117 -11.05 5.80 -14.80
C TYR A 117 -10.09 6.99 -14.68
N PHE A 118 -9.16 6.96 -13.73
CA PHE A 118 -8.19 8.04 -13.52
C PHE A 118 -7.27 8.24 -14.72
N ILE A 119 -6.74 7.15 -15.28
CA ILE A 119 -5.90 7.12 -16.48
C ILE A 119 -6.61 7.82 -17.64
N VAL A 120 -7.85 7.40 -17.94
CA VAL A 120 -8.62 7.94 -19.07
C VAL A 120 -8.96 9.42 -18.85
N SER A 121 -9.49 9.75 -17.67
CA SER A 121 -9.94 11.12 -17.37
C SER A 121 -8.80 12.14 -17.31
N HIS A 122 -7.60 11.72 -16.90
CA HIS A 122 -6.44 12.60 -16.76
C HIS A 122 -5.39 12.40 -17.85
N LYS A 123 -5.65 11.53 -18.84
CA LYS A 123 -4.75 11.23 -19.99
C LYS A 123 -3.35 10.81 -19.53
N ILE A 124 -3.29 9.96 -18.50
CA ILE A 124 -2.03 9.48 -17.93
C ILE A 124 -1.55 8.29 -18.75
N VAL A 125 -0.23 8.21 -18.99
CA VAL A 125 0.43 7.00 -19.47
C VAL A 125 1.04 6.32 -18.23
N PRO A 126 0.57 5.13 -17.82
CA PRO A 126 1.14 4.46 -16.65
C PRO A 126 2.60 4.08 -16.87
N ALA A 127 3.43 4.28 -15.85
CA ALA A 127 4.84 3.91 -15.90
C ALA A 127 5.05 2.40 -16.08
N GLN A 128 4.30 1.58 -15.34
CA GLN A 128 4.44 0.12 -15.40
C GLN A 128 3.17 -0.67 -15.06
N LEU A 129 2.04 -0.04 -14.72
CA LEU A 129 0.80 -0.73 -14.33
C LEU A 129 0.41 -1.89 -15.27
N PHE A 130 0.55 -1.69 -16.57
CA PHE A 130 0.11 -2.70 -17.54
C PHE A 130 0.98 -3.96 -17.52
N SER A 131 2.22 -3.94 -17.02
CA SER A 131 2.99 -5.19 -16.81
C SER A 131 2.41 -6.05 -15.67
N TYR A 132 1.56 -5.48 -14.82
CA TYR A 132 0.84 -6.15 -13.74
C TYR A 132 -0.59 -6.52 -14.13
N CYS A 133 -0.98 -6.31 -15.38
CA CYS A 133 -2.32 -6.59 -15.88
C CYS A 133 -2.31 -7.72 -16.91
N THR A 134 -3.42 -8.44 -17.01
CA THR A 134 -3.66 -9.42 -18.08
C THR A 134 -5.02 -9.14 -18.72
N PRO A 135 -5.10 -8.71 -20.00
CA PRO A 135 -3.98 -8.42 -20.89
C PRO A 135 -3.10 -7.25 -20.40
N GLN A 136 -1.88 -7.14 -20.92
CA GLN A 136 -0.93 -6.08 -20.56
C GLN A 136 -1.28 -4.73 -21.21
N SER A 137 -2.48 -4.24 -20.91
CA SER A 137 -3.06 -3.02 -21.46
C SER A 137 -4.15 -2.47 -20.54
N ILE A 138 -4.77 -1.36 -20.94
CA ILE A 138 -5.86 -0.75 -20.17
C ILE A 138 -7.08 -1.67 -20.04
N GLU A 139 -7.27 -2.59 -20.98
CA GLU A 139 -8.30 -3.62 -20.95
C GLU A 139 -8.08 -4.63 -19.82
N GLY A 140 -6.84 -4.81 -19.34
CA GLY A 140 -6.52 -5.66 -18.19
C GLY A 140 -6.61 -4.95 -16.83
N ALA A 141 -6.92 -3.65 -16.79
CA ALA A 141 -7.06 -2.90 -15.55
C ALA A 141 -8.46 -3.09 -14.94
N TYR A 142 -8.73 -4.30 -14.44
CA TYR A 142 -9.96 -4.67 -13.74
C TYR A 142 -9.70 -5.70 -12.63
N SER A 143 -10.65 -5.85 -11.70
CA SER A 143 -10.69 -6.89 -10.68
C SER A 143 -11.30 -8.17 -11.28
N SER A 144 -10.53 -9.27 -11.27
CA SER A 144 -11.06 -10.56 -11.72
C SER A 144 -12.01 -11.18 -10.69
N PHE A 145 -13.12 -11.72 -11.18
CA PHE A 145 -14.14 -12.38 -10.37
C PHE A 145 -13.70 -13.80 -9.99
N GLN A 146 -13.20 -13.96 -8.76
CA GLN A 146 -12.78 -15.24 -8.21
C GLN A 146 -13.82 -15.69 -7.17
N ALA A 147 -14.79 -16.50 -7.61
CA ALA A 147 -15.98 -16.82 -6.82
C ALA A 147 -15.62 -17.43 -5.46
N GLU A 148 -14.69 -18.38 -5.44
CA GLU A 148 -14.29 -19.12 -4.23
C GLU A 148 -13.68 -18.21 -3.16
N ASP A 149 -13.00 -17.13 -3.58
CA ASP A 149 -12.41 -16.15 -2.67
C ASP A 149 -13.44 -15.12 -2.21
N LEU A 150 -14.37 -14.73 -3.09
CA LEU A 150 -15.41 -13.75 -2.79
C LEU A 150 -16.53 -14.31 -1.92
N GLU A 151 -16.89 -15.59 -2.06
CA GLU A 151 -17.88 -16.29 -1.22
C GLU A 151 -17.52 -16.27 0.27
N ARG A 152 -16.23 -16.11 0.61
CA ARG A 152 -15.77 -16.00 2.00
C ARG A 152 -16.03 -14.63 2.63
N VAL A 153 -16.29 -13.61 1.82
CA VAL A 153 -16.34 -12.21 2.27
C VAL A 153 -17.60 -11.46 1.83
N LEU A 154 -18.39 -12.00 0.90
CA LEU A 154 -19.62 -11.42 0.40
C LEU A 154 -20.85 -12.22 0.85
N ALA A 155 -21.96 -11.51 1.05
CA ALA A 155 -23.25 -12.15 1.29
C ALA A 155 -23.77 -12.84 0.01
N PRO A 156 -24.60 -13.89 0.13
CA PRO A 156 -25.13 -14.62 -1.04
C PRO A 156 -25.82 -13.70 -2.07
N GLU A 157 -26.61 -12.73 -1.63
CA GLU A 157 -27.29 -11.79 -2.52
C GLU A 157 -26.31 -10.88 -3.31
N GLN A 158 -25.17 -10.54 -2.71
CA GLN A 158 -24.12 -9.77 -3.39
C GLN A 158 -23.40 -10.64 -4.42
N MET A 159 -23.14 -11.91 -4.08
CA MET A 159 -22.57 -12.89 -5.01
C MET A 159 -23.48 -13.09 -6.23
N GLU A 160 -24.78 -13.32 -6.02
CA GLU A 160 -25.76 -13.45 -7.10
C GLU A 160 -25.86 -12.18 -7.95
N ALA A 161 -25.77 -10.99 -7.34
CA ALA A 161 -25.74 -9.73 -8.06
C ALA A 161 -24.48 -9.61 -8.95
N LEU A 162 -23.30 -9.96 -8.44
CA LEU A 162 -22.05 -9.89 -9.21
C LEU A 162 -22.02 -10.92 -10.34
N GLN A 163 -22.52 -12.14 -10.11
CA GLN A 163 -22.60 -13.18 -11.16
C GLN A 163 -23.43 -12.71 -12.36
N ARG A 164 -24.53 -11.96 -12.12
CA ARG A 164 -25.36 -11.39 -13.19
C ARG A 164 -24.64 -10.34 -14.05
N ASN A 165 -23.55 -9.76 -13.57
CA ASN A 165 -22.80 -8.74 -14.30
C ASN A 165 -21.77 -9.31 -15.29
N ASN A 166 -21.63 -10.64 -15.41
CA ASN A 166 -20.71 -11.31 -16.34
C ASN A 166 -19.26 -10.78 -16.22
N LEU A 167 -18.79 -10.59 -14.99
CA LEU A 167 -17.43 -10.11 -14.73
C LEU A 167 -16.39 -11.16 -15.17
N PRO A 168 -15.24 -10.74 -15.72
CA PRO A 168 -14.23 -11.70 -16.16
C PRO A 168 -13.63 -12.47 -14.98
N ALA A 169 -13.64 -13.81 -15.07
CA ALA A 169 -13.09 -14.67 -14.02
C ALA A 169 -11.55 -14.78 -14.06
N THR A 170 -10.95 -14.48 -15.21
CA THR A 170 -9.50 -14.58 -15.44
C THR A 170 -8.92 -13.25 -15.90
N GLY A 171 -7.60 -13.11 -15.74
CA GLY A 171 -6.89 -11.87 -16.05
C GLY A 171 -7.05 -10.80 -14.98
N GLY A 172 -7.07 -9.54 -15.42
CA GLY A 172 -7.16 -8.37 -14.55
C GLY A 172 -5.79 -7.93 -14.01
N TRP A 173 -5.83 -6.99 -13.06
CA TRP A 173 -4.65 -6.61 -12.29
C TRP A 173 -4.28 -7.73 -11.32
N ASN A 174 -3.00 -8.11 -11.28
CA ASN A 174 -2.53 -9.25 -10.48
C ASN A 174 -2.44 -8.96 -8.96
N ARG A 175 -2.82 -7.75 -8.53
CA ARG A 175 -2.86 -7.34 -7.12
C ARG A 175 -1.50 -7.36 -6.42
N THR A 176 -0.41 -7.24 -7.17
CA THR A 176 0.93 -7.08 -6.58
C THR A 176 0.98 -5.76 -5.83
N VAL A 177 1.23 -5.82 -4.52
CA VAL A 177 1.38 -4.67 -3.64
C VAL A 177 2.76 -4.61 -3.00
N LEU A 178 3.10 -3.43 -2.46
CA LEU A 178 4.27 -3.22 -1.62
C LEU A 178 3.87 -3.42 -0.16
N PHE A 179 4.57 -4.31 0.55
CA PHE A 179 4.23 -4.58 1.95
C PHE A 179 4.50 -3.36 2.82
N GLY A 180 3.43 -2.79 3.40
CA GLY A 180 3.47 -1.52 4.12
C GLY A 180 4.34 -1.52 5.39
N ASN A 181 4.74 -2.68 5.91
CA ASN A 181 5.54 -2.76 7.14
C ASN A 181 6.99 -2.27 6.97
N CYS A 182 7.49 -2.12 5.74
CA CYS A 182 8.81 -1.58 5.46
C CYS A 182 8.83 -0.99 4.04
N VAL A 183 8.39 0.26 3.96
CA VAL A 183 8.31 1.05 2.73
C VAL A 183 8.89 2.43 2.97
N MET A 184 9.72 2.91 2.05
CA MET A 184 10.25 4.27 2.05
C MET A 184 9.81 4.99 0.79
N TYR A 185 9.40 6.25 0.89
CA TYR A 185 9.07 7.04 -0.30
C TYR A 185 9.41 8.52 -0.14
N SER A 186 9.63 9.16 -1.28
CA SER A 186 9.85 10.59 -1.40
C SER A 186 8.54 11.36 -1.24
N LEU A 187 8.51 12.28 -0.28
CA LEU A 187 7.38 13.18 -0.09
C LEU A 187 7.29 14.22 -1.21
N ASP A 188 8.39 14.53 -1.89
CA ASP A 188 8.35 15.41 -3.07
C ASP A 188 7.61 14.75 -4.24
N TRP A 189 7.74 13.44 -4.41
CA TRP A 189 6.93 12.67 -5.35
C TRP A 189 5.48 12.52 -4.87
N TRP A 190 5.28 12.19 -3.59
CA TRP A 190 3.95 11.99 -2.99
C TRP A 190 3.03 13.20 -3.19
N PHE A 191 3.58 14.40 -3.05
CA PHE A 191 2.85 15.66 -3.16
C PHE A 191 2.86 16.25 -4.57
N THR A 192 3.30 15.52 -5.59
CA THR A 192 3.04 15.94 -6.96
C THR A 192 1.52 15.97 -7.24
N PRO A 193 1.04 16.89 -8.09
CA PRO A 193 -0.40 17.09 -8.26
C PRO A 193 -1.18 15.84 -8.65
N MET A 194 -0.64 14.98 -9.53
CA MET A 194 -1.35 13.79 -10.00
C MET A 194 -1.35 12.65 -8.97
N VAL A 195 -0.23 12.43 -8.28
CA VAL A 195 -0.14 11.43 -7.19
C VAL A 195 -1.12 11.79 -6.09
N ASN A 196 -1.09 13.04 -5.61
CA ASN A 196 -1.98 13.48 -4.56
C ASN A 196 -3.46 13.43 -4.97
N ARG A 197 -3.76 13.82 -6.21
CA ARG A 197 -5.14 13.75 -6.72
C ARG A 197 -5.67 12.31 -6.76
N PHE A 198 -4.85 11.33 -7.15
CA PHE A 198 -5.27 9.93 -7.11
C PHE A 198 -5.53 9.45 -5.68
N VAL A 199 -4.66 9.82 -4.72
CA VAL A 199 -4.90 9.53 -3.30
C VAL A 199 -6.24 10.10 -2.83
N GLN A 200 -6.53 11.38 -3.13
CA GLN A 200 -7.79 11.98 -2.74
C GLN A 200 -9.00 11.33 -3.43
N LEU A 201 -8.85 10.91 -4.69
CA LEU A 201 -9.90 10.17 -5.38
C LEU A 201 -10.20 8.84 -4.67
N CYS A 202 -9.18 8.05 -4.33
CA CYS A 202 -9.37 6.80 -3.57
C CYS A 202 -10.16 7.05 -2.27
N ARG A 203 -9.81 8.10 -1.52
CA ARG A 203 -10.52 8.45 -0.28
C ARG A 203 -11.95 8.92 -0.53
N ALA A 204 -12.15 9.75 -1.54
CA ALA A 204 -13.45 10.33 -1.87
C ALA A 204 -14.47 9.28 -2.33
N THR A 205 -14.03 8.10 -2.78
CA THR A 205 -14.94 6.98 -3.10
C THR A 205 -15.38 6.18 -1.88
N GLY A 206 -14.75 6.38 -0.71
CA GLY A 206 -14.97 5.52 0.46
C GLY A 206 -14.30 4.14 0.36
N GLY A 207 -13.62 3.82 -0.73
CA GLY A 207 -13.01 2.51 -0.95
C GLY A 207 -11.93 2.12 0.06
N THR A 208 -11.31 3.10 0.74
CA THR A 208 -10.38 2.84 1.85
C THR A 208 -11.04 2.22 3.08
N PHE A 209 -12.36 2.39 3.23
CA PHE A 209 -13.18 1.80 4.30
C PHE A 209 -14.08 0.67 3.80
N ALA A 210 -14.78 0.85 2.67
CA ALA A 210 -15.62 -0.19 2.09
C ALA A 210 -14.80 -1.42 1.71
N TYR A 211 -13.62 -1.21 1.14
CA TYR A 211 -12.63 -2.25 0.90
C TYR A 211 -11.44 -2.03 1.82
N ARG A 212 -10.34 -2.75 1.57
CA ARG A 212 -9.06 -2.50 2.23
C ARG A 212 -8.12 -1.94 1.18
N TRP A 213 -8.55 -0.86 0.50
CA TRP A 213 -7.65 0.01 -0.25
C TRP A 213 -6.81 0.84 0.74
N ASN A 214 -6.09 0.13 1.60
CA ASN A 214 -5.21 0.71 2.59
C ASN A 214 -3.95 1.24 1.91
N GLU A 215 -2.98 1.66 2.72
CA GLU A 215 -1.73 2.21 2.24
C GLU A 215 -1.04 1.27 1.23
N GLN A 216 -1.11 -0.03 1.41
CA GLN A 216 -0.36 -1.00 0.58
C GLN A 216 -0.92 -1.08 -0.84
N GLY A 217 -2.25 -1.23 -0.96
CA GLY A 217 -2.93 -1.27 -2.26
C GLY A 217 -2.79 0.04 -3.02
N VAL A 218 -3.03 1.18 -2.36
CA VAL A 218 -2.99 2.47 -3.05
C VAL A 218 -1.56 2.92 -3.34
N ILE A 219 -0.59 2.72 -2.43
CA ILE A 219 0.83 3.01 -2.71
C ILE A 219 1.32 2.16 -3.87
N ALA A 220 0.93 0.88 -3.94
CA ALA A 220 1.31 0.03 -5.06
C ALA A 220 0.73 0.53 -6.39
N MET A 221 -0.53 0.94 -6.40
CA MET A 221 -1.15 1.53 -7.59
C MET A 221 -0.46 2.84 -8.01
N LEU A 222 -0.11 3.71 -7.06
CA LEU A 222 0.68 4.92 -7.32
C LEU A 222 2.07 4.62 -7.88
N TRP A 223 2.75 3.62 -7.32
CA TRP A 223 4.03 3.13 -7.81
C TRP A 223 3.91 2.68 -9.27
N GLN A 224 2.92 1.85 -9.56
CA GLN A 224 2.69 1.31 -10.89
C GLN A 224 2.24 2.37 -11.92
N LEU A 225 1.51 3.39 -11.47
CA LEU A 225 1.07 4.49 -12.32
C LEU A 225 2.19 5.52 -12.61
N PHE A 226 2.99 5.88 -11.61
CA PHE A 226 3.80 7.11 -11.66
C PHE A 226 5.30 6.93 -11.42
N VAL A 227 5.78 5.72 -11.16
CA VAL A 227 7.18 5.47 -10.84
C VAL A 227 7.78 4.56 -11.89
N GLU A 228 8.79 5.07 -12.61
CA GLU A 228 9.55 4.28 -13.57
C GLU A 228 10.30 3.13 -12.88
N PRO A 229 10.55 1.99 -13.55
CA PRO A 229 11.27 0.87 -12.94
C PRO A 229 12.61 1.26 -12.30
N LYS A 230 13.37 2.18 -12.90
CA LYS A 230 14.65 2.68 -12.37
C LYS A 230 14.53 3.57 -11.12
N GLN A 231 13.33 4.03 -10.80
CA GLN A 231 13.03 4.89 -9.65
C GLN A 231 12.48 4.11 -8.45
N PHE A 232 12.30 2.79 -8.60
CA PHE A 232 11.95 1.87 -7.54
C PHE A 232 13.20 1.09 -7.08
N TYR A 233 13.29 0.79 -5.79
CA TYR A 233 14.35 -0.05 -5.25
C TYR A 233 13.81 -1.11 -4.28
N MET A 234 14.28 -2.34 -4.41
CA MET A 234 14.01 -3.39 -3.44
C MET A 234 15.10 -3.37 -2.37
N PHE A 235 14.73 -3.19 -1.11
CA PHE A 235 15.70 -3.23 -0.01
C PHE A 235 16.34 -4.61 0.13
N GLU A 236 17.67 -4.64 0.28
CA GLU A 236 18.47 -5.86 0.33
C GLU A 236 18.87 -6.27 1.76
N PHE A 237 18.70 -5.38 2.76
CA PHE A 237 19.05 -5.68 4.14
C PHE A 237 18.15 -6.77 4.75
N ASP A 238 18.65 -7.49 5.75
CA ASP A 238 17.86 -8.53 6.41
C ASP A 238 16.76 -7.88 7.23
N TYR A 239 15.54 -8.35 7.00
CA TYR A 239 14.35 -7.79 7.59
C TYR A 239 13.35 -8.89 7.90
N LYS A 240 12.66 -8.75 9.03
CA LYS A 240 11.59 -9.64 9.45
C LYS A 240 10.43 -8.83 9.99
N HIS A 241 9.22 -9.21 9.61
CA HIS A 241 7.98 -8.73 10.19
C HIS A 241 7.33 -9.86 10.97
N ARG A 242 6.80 -9.59 12.17
CA ARG A 242 6.29 -10.59 13.12
C ARG A 242 7.33 -11.63 13.53
N TYR A 243 8.02 -11.36 14.63
CA TYR A 243 8.78 -12.40 15.30
C TYR A 243 7.83 -13.33 16.07
N LEU A 244 7.28 -14.34 15.40
CA LEU A 244 6.61 -15.46 16.10
C LEU A 244 7.70 -16.36 16.70
N PRO A 245 7.89 -16.40 18.04
CA PRO A 245 8.80 -17.36 18.65
C PRO A 245 8.13 -18.74 18.56
N GLY A 246 8.68 -19.66 17.77
CA GLY A 246 8.24 -21.07 17.75
C GLY A 246 7.94 -21.71 16.40
N VAL A 247 7.98 -20.97 15.28
CA VAL A 247 7.90 -21.59 13.94
C VAL A 247 9.31 -21.80 13.39
N PHE A 248 10.08 -22.65 14.08
CA PHE A 248 11.26 -23.31 13.51
C PHE A 248 10.87 -24.76 13.18
N ASN A 249 11.20 -25.19 11.96
CA ASN A 249 11.12 -26.55 11.41
C ASN A 249 9.74 -27.07 10.93
N LYS A 250 9.39 -26.71 9.69
CA LYS A 250 8.92 -27.68 8.67
C LYS A 250 9.48 -27.35 7.29
N GLN A 251 10.81 -27.33 7.18
CA GLN A 251 11.50 -27.56 5.90
C GLN A 251 12.71 -28.46 6.19
N LYS A 252 12.45 -29.77 6.17
CA LYS A 252 13.36 -30.87 5.83
C LYS A 252 12.59 -32.18 6.09
N GLY A 253 12.08 -32.77 5.03
CA GLY A 253 11.27 -33.98 5.10
C GLY A 253 10.85 -34.44 3.71
N GLY A 254 11.83 -34.65 2.85
CA GLY A 254 11.64 -35.17 1.51
C GLY A 254 13.00 -35.37 0.87
N ASP A 255 13.60 -36.54 1.09
CA ASP A 255 13.70 -37.57 0.05
C ASP A 255 14.91 -38.48 0.33
N GLU A 256 14.68 -39.58 1.05
CA GLU A 256 15.54 -40.76 1.00
C GLU A 256 14.65 -41.98 1.24
N ARG A 257 13.99 -42.42 0.15
CA ARG A 257 13.66 -43.82 -0.11
C ARG A 257 13.07 -43.97 -1.53
N ARG A 258 13.97 -44.18 -2.50
CA ARG A 258 13.88 -45.20 -3.54
C ARG A 258 15.21 -45.33 -4.26
#